data_AF-A0A1H1WH02-F1
#
_entry.id   AF-A0A1H1WH02-F1
#
_cell.length_a   1.000
_cell.length_b   1.000
_cell.length_c   1.000
_cell.angle_alpha   90.00
_cell.angle_beta   90.00
_cell.angle_gamma   90.00
#
_symmetry.space_group_name_H-M   'P 1'
#
loop_
_entity.id
_entity.type
_entity.pdbx_description
1 polymer ?
#
loop_
_entity_poly.entity_id
_entity_poly.type
_entity_poly.pdbx_seq_one_letter_code
_entity_poly.pdbx_strand_id
1 'polypeptide(L)'
;MSASRTIRVTVRGSFDDLSETQKAELIAAGGEHADILAVEYSEQGHLTYDLAARPFFTFRFGETVHDEREVPQVTARAEAKAAAWMTGRGYGFKRLTSQTVDLSEVPLGKRGRKLQG
;
A
#
# COMPACT_ATOMS: atom_id res chain seq x y z
N MET A 1 16.17 23.48 -10.09
CA MET A 1 16.44 22.03 -9.95
C MET A 1 15.22 21.42 -9.27
N SER A 2 14.41 20.66 -9.99
CA SER A 2 13.29 19.92 -9.39
C SER A 2 13.87 18.71 -8.66
N ALA A 3 13.90 18.78 -7.33
CA ALA A 3 14.27 17.63 -6.50
C ALA A 3 13.17 16.58 -6.64
N SER A 4 13.52 15.36 -7.03
CA SER A 4 12.60 14.22 -7.00
C SER A 4 12.24 13.90 -5.55
N ARG A 5 10.95 13.72 -5.28
CA ARG A 5 10.39 13.39 -3.97
C ARG A 5 9.85 11.98 -4.02
N THR A 6 10.34 11.10 -3.16
CA THR A 6 9.80 9.74 -3.04
C THR A 6 8.64 9.75 -2.06
N ILE A 7 7.46 9.48 -2.58
CA ILE A 7 6.21 9.43 -1.82
C ILE A 7 5.85 7.98 -1.56
N ARG A 8 5.56 7.69 -0.30
CA ARG A 8 5.06 6.39 0.16
C ARG A 8 3.63 6.56 0.63
N VAL A 9 2.71 5.84 0.00
CA VAL A 9 1.31 5.80 0.42
C VAL A 9 0.99 4.43 0.99
N THR A 10 0.49 4.40 2.21
CA THR A 10 -0.04 3.19 2.84
C THR A 10 -1.56 3.29 2.91
N VAL A 11 -2.26 2.42 2.19
CA VAL A 11 -3.72 2.33 2.20
C VAL A 11 -4.12 1.13 3.04
N ARG A 12 -4.97 1.33 4.05
CA ARG A 12 -5.43 0.30 4.97
C ARG A 12 -6.95 0.21 4.94
N GLY A 13 -7.47 -0.99 5.11
CA GLY A 13 -8.91 -1.21 5.21
C GLY A 13 -9.23 -2.56 5.80
N SER A 14 -10.51 -2.85 5.89
CA SER A 14 -11.01 -4.18 6.24
C SER A 14 -11.76 -4.76 5.05
N PHE A 15 -11.57 -6.04 4.79
CA PHE A 15 -12.49 -6.78 3.95
C PHE A 15 -13.88 -6.79 4.60
N ASP A 16 -14.91 -6.78 3.76
CA ASP A 16 -16.30 -6.80 4.17
C ASP A 16 -16.99 -7.98 3.49
N ASP A 17 -17.70 -8.76 4.31
CA ASP A 17 -18.53 -9.90 3.87
C ASP A 17 -17.85 -10.85 2.85
N LEU A 18 -16.62 -11.30 3.16
CA LEU A 18 -15.93 -12.27 2.31
C LEU A 18 -16.66 -13.61 2.30
N SER A 19 -17.00 -14.10 1.12
CA SER A 19 -17.49 -15.46 0.94
C SER A 19 -16.38 -16.50 1.20
N GLU A 20 -16.76 -17.74 1.46
CA GLU A 20 -15.78 -18.83 1.66
C GLU A 20 -14.88 -19.04 0.42
N THR A 21 -15.43 -18.85 -0.78
CA THR A 21 -14.67 -18.90 -2.03
C THR A 21 -13.64 -17.77 -2.10
N GLN A 22 -14.03 -16.54 -1.77
CA GLN A 22 -13.12 -15.38 -1.77
C GLN A 22 -12.02 -15.51 -0.73
N LYS A 23 -12.35 -16.06 0.45
CA LYS A 23 -11.34 -16.39 1.46
C LYS A 23 -10.36 -17.44 0.95
N ALA A 24 -10.85 -18.50 0.29
CA ALA A 24 -9.99 -19.53 -0.27
C ALA A 24 -9.05 -18.97 -1.36
N GLU A 25 -9.55 -18.07 -2.22
CA GLU A 25 -8.74 -17.37 -3.22
C GLU A 25 -7.65 -16.50 -2.59
N LEU A 26 -8.00 -15.72 -1.56
CA LEU A 26 -7.03 -14.94 -0.80
C LEU A 26 -6.04 -15.85 -0.05
N ILE A 27 -6.46 -16.96 0.53
CA ILE A 27 -5.53 -17.88 1.19
C ILE A 27 -4.56 -18.51 0.17
N ALA A 28 -5.05 -18.88 -1.02
CA ALA A 28 -4.24 -19.43 -2.10
C ALA A 28 -3.25 -18.39 -2.66
N ALA A 29 -3.70 -17.15 -2.87
CA ALA A 29 -2.84 -16.02 -3.25
C ALA A 29 -1.94 -15.55 -2.10
N GLY A 30 -2.26 -15.95 -0.86
CA GLY A 30 -1.60 -15.55 0.36
C GLY A 30 -0.11 -15.87 0.33
N GLY A 31 0.34 -16.95 -0.30
CA GLY A 31 1.78 -17.24 -0.43
C GLY A 31 2.59 -16.10 -1.07
N GLU A 32 2.00 -15.35 -2.01
CA GLU A 32 2.63 -14.21 -2.69
C GLU A 32 2.44 -12.87 -1.93
N HIS A 33 1.54 -12.84 -0.96
CA HIS A 33 1.08 -11.64 -0.24
C HIS A 33 1.27 -11.73 1.30
N ALA A 34 1.73 -12.87 1.81
CA ALA A 34 1.84 -13.20 3.24
C ALA A 34 3.14 -12.69 3.86
N ASP A 35 4.05 -12.11 3.07
CA ASP A 35 5.23 -11.48 3.64
C ASP A 35 4.85 -10.14 4.27
N ILE A 36 4.26 -10.22 5.46
CA ILE A 36 3.96 -9.08 6.34
C ILE A 36 5.23 -8.29 6.69
N LEU A 37 6.41 -8.91 6.56
CA LEU A 37 7.71 -8.28 6.78
C LEU A 37 8.32 -7.68 5.50
N ALA A 38 7.80 -8.01 4.31
CA ALA A 38 8.14 -7.34 3.07
C ALA A 38 7.58 -5.92 3.08
N VAL A 39 8.44 -4.97 3.45
CA VAL A 39 8.17 -3.53 3.36
C VAL A 39 8.55 -3.05 1.96
N GLU A 40 7.95 -3.66 0.93
CA GLU A 40 8.17 -3.24 -0.45
C GLU A 40 7.15 -2.18 -0.84
N TYR A 41 7.63 -1.07 -1.38
CA TYR A 41 6.80 -0.01 -1.94
C TYR A 41 7.02 -0.02 -3.44
N SER A 42 6.04 -0.53 -4.19
CA SER A 42 6.05 -0.56 -5.65
C SER A 42 5.00 0.36 -6.23
N GLU A 43 5.15 0.73 -7.51
CA GLU A 43 4.16 1.55 -8.21
C GLU A 43 2.82 0.82 -8.40
N GLN A 44 2.87 -0.50 -8.54
CA GLN A 44 1.69 -1.37 -8.66
C GLN A 44 1.02 -1.61 -7.30
N GLY A 45 1.75 -1.41 -6.21
CA GLY A 45 1.29 -1.63 -4.85
C GLY A 45 1.61 -3.02 -4.35
N HIS A 46 2.14 -3.11 -3.13
CA HIS A 46 2.34 -4.37 -2.42
C HIS A 46 1.19 -4.58 -1.43
N LEU A 47 0.42 -5.65 -1.61
CA LEU A 47 -0.69 -6.03 -0.75
C LEU A 47 -0.22 -7.02 0.32
N THR A 48 -0.46 -6.68 1.58
CA THR A 48 -0.31 -7.60 2.73
C THR A 48 -1.63 -7.69 3.48
N TYR A 49 -2.02 -8.89 3.89
CA TYR A 49 -3.18 -9.13 4.75
C TYR A 49 -2.95 -10.33 5.66
N ASP A 50 -3.70 -10.38 6.76
CA ASP A 50 -3.68 -11.51 7.71
C ASP A 50 -5.11 -11.98 7.98
N LEU A 51 -5.65 -12.80 7.08
CA LEU A 51 -7.02 -13.32 7.25
C LEU A 51 -7.20 -14.18 8.51
N ALA A 52 -6.12 -14.75 9.06
CA ALA A 52 -6.17 -15.62 10.23
C ALA A 52 -6.33 -14.81 11.53
N ALA A 53 -5.64 -13.68 11.65
CA ALA A 53 -5.79 -12.81 12.80
C ALA A 53 -7.02 -11.90 12.68
N ARG A 54 -7.17 -11.21 11.54
CA ARG A 54 -8.23 -10.21 11.34
C ARG A 54 -8.43 -9.90 9.85
N PRO A 55 -9.64 -9.62 9.35
CA PRO A 55 -9.87 -9.33 7.93
C PRO A 55 -9.41 -7.91 7.53
N PHE A 56 -8.19 -7.49 7.89
CA PHE A 56 -7.57 -6.25 7.46
C PHE A 56 -6.59 -6.49 6.34
N PHE A 57 -6.49 -5.51 5.46
CA PHE A 57 -5.48 -5.45 4.42
C PHE A 57 -4.71 -4.13 4.51
N THR A 58 -3.49 -4.16 3.99
CA THR A 58 -2.63 -3.01 3.82
C THR A 58 -1.99 -3.06 2.44
N PHE A 59 -2.23 -2.05 1.63
CA PHE A 59 -1.49 -1.79 0.40
C PHE A 59 -0.40 -0.76 0.65
N ARG A 60 0.79 -0.99 0.09
CA ARG A 60 1.93 -0.07 0.12
C ARG A 60 2.31 0.32 -1.29
N PHE A 61 2.14 1.59 -1.63
CA PHE A 61 2.47 2.16 -2.94
C PHE A 61 3.65 3.12 -2.81
N GLY A 62 4.63 2.99 -3.71
CA GLY A 62 5.75 3.91 -3.85
C GLY A 62 5.67 4.63 -5.19
N GLU A 63 5.79 5.96 -5.17
CA GLU A 63 5.83 6.77 -6.39
C GLU A 63 6.85 7.90 -6.22
N THR A 64 7.50 8.32 -7.32
CA THR A 64 8.39 9.47 -7.32
C THR A 64 7.72 10.62 -8.06
N VAL A 65 7.63 11.79 -7.42
CA VAL A 65 7.07 13.01 -8.01
C VAL A 65 8.14 14.08 -8.13
N HIS A 66 7.94 15.01 -9.06
CA HIS A 66 8.85 16.15 -9.25
C HIS A 66 8.26 17.45 -8.70
N ASP A 67 6.97 17.45 -8.34
CA ASP A 67 6.24 18.58 -7.81
C ASP A 67 5.44 18.18 -6.54
N GLU A 68 5.46 19.05 -5.52
CA GLU A 68 4.72 18.83 -4.26
C GLU A 68 3.21 18.83 -4.47
N ARG A 69 2.77 19.56 -5.50
CA ARG A 69 1.36 19.64 -5.89
C ARG A 69 0.83 18.30 -6.40
N GLU A 70 1.72 17.36 -6.75
CA GLU A 70 1.37 16.00 -7.13
C GLU A 70 1.16 15.06 -5.94
N VAL A 71 1.68 15.39 -4.75
CA VAL A 71 1.59 14.51 -3.57
C VAL A 71 0.15 14.10 -3.24
N PRO A 72 -0.85 15.01 -3.21
CA PRO A 72 -2.25 14.62 -3.00
C PRO A 72 -2.79 13.72 -4.11
N GLN A 73 -2.29 13.87 -5.35
CA GLN A 73 -2.70 13.04 -6.47
C GLN A 73 -2.14 11.63 -6.36
N VAL A 74 -0.92 11.46 -5.85
CA VAL A 74 -0.34 10.14 -5.55
C VAL A 74 -1.21 9.38 -4.54
N THR A 75 -1.67 10.07 -3.49
CA THR A 75 -2.59 9.48 -2.50
C THR A 75 -3.88 9.01 -3.15
N ALA A 76 -4.52 9.87 -3.95
CA ALA A 76 -5.76 9.53 -4.65
C ALA A 76 -5.57 8.35 -5.63
N ARG A 77 -4.45 8.32 -6.36
CA ARG A 77 -4.08 7.20 -7.25
C ARG A 77 -3.91 5.89 -6.47
N ALA A 78 -3.25 5.93 -5.32
CA ALA A 78 -3.06 4.76 -4.47
C ALA A 78 -4.39 4.21 -3.92
N GLU A 79 -5.28 5.08 -3.45
CA GLU A 79 -6.62 4.68 -3.02
C GLU A 79 -7.44 4.08 -4.17
N ALA A 80 -7.41 4.73 -5.34
CA ALA A 80 -8.12 4.23 -6.53
C ALA A 80 -7.58 2.87 -6.99
N LYS A 81 -6.26 2.65 -6.98
CA LYS A 81 -5.63 1.36 -7.30
C LYS A 81 -6.06 0.27 -6.32
N ALA A 82 -6.05 0.58 -5.02
CA ALA A 82 -6.48 -0.35 -3.98
C ALA A 82 -7.97 -0.73 -4.15
N ALA A 83 -8.84 0.27 -4.37
CA ALA A 83 -10.25 0.05 -4.62
C ALA A 83 -10.47 -0.78 -5.90
N ALA A 84 -9.80 -0.44 -7.00
CA ALA A 84 -9.91 -1.15 -8.27
C ALA A 84 -9.47 -2.63 -8.15
N TRP A 85 -8.40 -2.91 -7.39
CA TRP A 85 -7.96 -4.28 -7.14
C TRP A 85 -9.01 -5.08 -6.37
N MET A 86 -9.63 -4.47 -5.36
CA MET A 86 -10.69 -5.10 -4.57
C MET A 86 -11.95 -5.34 -5.41
N THR A 87 -12.46 -4.31 -6.08
CA THR A 87 -13.67 -4.40 -6.89
C THR A 87 -13.49 -5.31 -8.11
N GLY A 88 -12.30 -5.30 -8.73
CA GLY A 88 -11.99 -6.15 -9.89
C GLY A 88 -12.02 -7.64 -9.57
N ARG A 89 -11.88 -8.01 -8.29
CA ARG A 89 -12.00 -9.38 -7.77
C ARG A 89 -13.31 -9.63 -7.03
N GLY A 90 -14.20 -8.63 -6.99
CA GLY A 90 -15.48 -8.70 -6.29
C GLY A 90 -15.38 -8.69 -4.76
N TYR A 91 -14.24 -8.30 -4.19
CA TYR A 91 -14.07 -8.22 -2.74
C TYR A 91 -14.76 -6.99 -2.17
N GLY A 92 -15.63 -7.20 -1.18
CA GLY A 92 -16.16 -6.13 -0.36
C GLY A 92 -15.07 -5.55 0.55
N PHE A 93 -15.08 -4.23 0.75
CA PHE A 93 -14.16 -3.57 1.66
C PHE A 93 -14.81 -2.36 2.34
N LYS A 94 -14.34 -2.05 3.55
CA LYS A 94 -14.80 -0.92 4.36
C LYS A 94 -13.66 -0.27 5.13
N ARG A 95 -13.93 0.92 5.67
CA ARG A 95 -13.00 1.69 6.53
C ARG A 95 -11.65 1.94 5.85
N LEU A 96 -11.69 2.29 4.56
CA LEU A 96 -10.49 2.65 3.81
C LEU A 96 -9.89 3.92 4.40
N THR A 97 -8.62 3.87 4.75
CA THR A 97 -7.83 5.01 5.23
C THR A 97 -6.48 5.01 4.52
N SER A 98 -5.97 6.19 4.19
CA SER A 98 -4.65 6.33 3.56
C SER A 98 -3.73 7.16 4.44
N GLN A 99 -2.44 6.83 4.38
CA GLN A 99 -1.38 7.56 5.04
C GLN A 99 -0.29 7.83 4.02
N THR A 100 0.02 9.10 3.80
CA THR A 100 1.06 9.54 2.85
C THR A 100 2.28 10.02 3.62
N VAL A 101 3.45 9.58 3.18
CA VAL A 101 4.75 9.95 3.76
C VAL A 101 5.65 10.42 2.62
N ASP A 102 6.10 11.67 2.69
CA ASP A 102 7.13 12.20 1.81
C ASP A 102 8.50 11.96 2.43
N LEU A 103 9.32 11.11 1.81
CA LEU A 103 10.66 10.81 2.32
C LEU A 103 11.65 11.97 2.19
N SER A 104 11.34 12.97 1.36
CA SER A 104 12.16 14.18 1.26
C SER A 104 12.03 15.06 2.51
N GLU A 105 10.92 14.95 3.24
CA GLU A 105 10.67 15.68 4.49
C GLU A 105 11.07 14.89 5.75
N VAL A 106 11.26 13.57 5.63
CA VAL A 106 11.73 12.74 6.74
C VAL A 106 13.19 13.08 7.01
N PRO A 107 13.55 13.64 8.19
CA PRO A 107 14.94 13.84 8.53
C PRO A 107 15.62 12.48 8.47
N LEU A 108 16.71 12.37 7.70
CA LEU A 108 17.49 11.14 7.60
C LEU A 108 17.93 10.70 9.01
N GLY A 109 17.13 9.86 9.65
CA GLY A 109 17.49 9.24 10.91
C GLY A 109 18.78 8.44 10.71
N LYS A 110 19.54 8.20 11.78
CA LYS A 110 20.86 7.53 11.76
C LYS A 110 20.92 6.21 10.95
N ARG A 111 19.79 5.59 10.61
CA ARG A 111 19.66 4.36 9.81
C ARG A 111 19.51 4.57 8.29
N GLY A 112 19.14 5.77 7.81
CA GLY A 112 19.05 6.08 6.37
C GLY A 112 20.41 6.24 5.68
N ARG A 113 21.49 6.35 6.46
CA ARG A 113 22.85 6.58 5.95
C ARG A 113 23.57 5.33 5.43
N LYS A 114 23.00 4.13 5.59
CA LYS A 114 23.66 2.85 5.23
C LYS A 114 23.25 2.22 3.90
N LEU A 115 22.26 2.78 3.20
CA LEU A 115 21.75 2.21 1.93
C LEU A 115 22.23 2.98 0.67
N GLN A 116 23.12 3.96 0.83
CA GLN A 116 23.74 4.69 -0.30
C GLN A 116 25.27 4.75 -0.17
N GLY A 117 25.88 3.73 0.43
CA GLY A 117 27.34 3.57 0.51
C GLY A 117 27.80 2.41 -0.35
#